data_AF-A0A3A4ZCE4-F1
#
_entry.id   AF-A0A3A4ZCE4-F1
#
_cell.length_a   1.000
_cell.length_b   1.000
_cell.length_c   1.000
_cell.angle_alpha   90.00
_cell.angle_beta   90.00
_cell.angle_gamma   90.00
#
_symmetry.space_group_name_H-M   'P 1'
#
loop_
_entity.id
_entity.type
_entity.pdbx_description
1 polymer ?
#
loop_
_entity_poly.entity_id
_entity_poly.type
_entity_poly.pdbx_seq_one_letter_code
_entity_poly.pdbx_strand_id
1 'polypeptide(L)'
;MNLFKKILKSIDFSGPHRKYPFIFINGALILFQVLYIWLRYKYINTTIPFWYVLPWGDFQLASKDAIYLLPLTSAGILAAGLIISLLVNRFYIRYSSEIVGIFTTFSVFALTYSLVRIILISSVPFDPIINPTLLSLSVPFMIAFATAYFLIPLFIEYAKDKGLVTNPNLHMHPAMVLIKPSVRGAGFVYAIIFLALTLIFVGYSKNTAGIYLSVLMLGILGIVDDYQNTHQKSMFRILENPLLRLFLLFCGVSAVVLSGIQIEFVSNPFAKGTFDLLTFTIEIGGSAIPVLADIVTMLWIVWLLNLLSWSNGIDGQYSGIIGISSIFLCLLALRFVPLEPIHLQVATMAAISAGIALGFTKKTWYPSSVMWGFGAMSAGLVVAVLSILINTKVVTTVLFLLIPFLDGAVTIIRRIIQKKNPLSGDRGHLHHLLLDRGWSVPKIAMFYWLSTALFGIIGLISSDKYIIQVVLILGGVVASLIVLLNLRSIKKQKQIQESV
;
A
#
# COMPACT_ATOMS: atom_id res chain seq x y z
N MET A 1 36.11 24.39 -37.48
CA MET A 1 35.97 22.94 -37.16
C MET A 1 36.95 22.45 -36.07
N ASN A 2 38.20 22.93 -36.01
CA ASN A 2 39.19 22.51 -34.99
C ASN A 2 38.96 23.06 -33.57
N LEU A 3 38.35 24.26 -33.42
CA LEU A 3 38.05 24.84 -32.11
C LEU A 3 36.92 24.07 -31.39
N PHE A 4 35.87 23.71 -32.14
CA PHE A 4 34.69 22.97 -31.63
C PHE A 4 35.05 21.55 -31.19
N LYS A 5 35.90 20.84 -31.97
CA LYS A 5 36.45 19.53 -31.57
C LYS A 5 37.35 19.60 -30.32
N LYS A 6 38.14 20.68 -30.15
CA LYS A 6 38.94 20.90 -28.93
C LYS A 6 38.08 21.18 -27.70
N ILE A 7 36.98 21.92 -27.86
CA ILE A 7 36.00 22.18 -26.80
C ILE A 7 35.34 20.86 -26.38
N LEU A 8 34.86 20.05 -27.33
CA LEU A 8 34.27 18.73 -27.05
C LEU A 8 35.23 17.75 -26.36
N LYS A 9 36.53 17.75 -26.71
CA LYS A 9 37.54 16.91 -26.05
C LYS A 9 37.90 17.36 -24.62
N SER A 10 37.61 18.62 -24.27
CA SER A 10 37.78 19.13 -22.89
C SER A 10 36.58 18.88 -21.97
N ILE A 11 35.48 18.39 -22.56
CA ILE A 11 34.28 17.94 -21.84
C ILE A 11 34.44 16.44 -21.58
N ASP A 12 35.46 16.08 -20.80
CA ASP A 12 35.62 14.72 -20.29
C ASP A 12 34.79 14.58 -19.00
N PHE A 13 33.70 13.83 -19.08
CA PHE A 13 32.75 13.61 -17.97
C PHE A 13 33.26 12.58 -16.93
N SER A 14 34.47 12.04 -17.08
CA SER A 14 34.96 10.91 -16.29
C SER A 14 35.81 11.28 -15.05
N GLY A 15 36.12 12.55 -14.83
CA GLY A 15 36.95 13.00 -13.70
C GLY A 15 36.20 13.06 -12.34
N PRO A 16 36.82 12.65 -11.22
CA PRO A 16 36.16 12.51 -9.91
C PRO A 16 35.67 13.84 -9.26
N HIS A 17 36.02 15.00 -9.82
CA HIS A 17 35.72 16.32 -9.23
C HIS A 17 34.92 17.29 -10.11
N ARG A 18 34.38 16.86 -11.27
CA ARG A 18 33.63 17.76 -12.17
C ARG A 18 32.35 17.13 -12.70
N LYS A 19 31.45 16.75 -11.80
CA LYS A 19 30.05 16.51 -12.17
C LYS A 19 29.35 17.87 -12.18
N TYR A 20 28.66 18.20 -13.26
CA TYR A 20 27.79 19.37 -13.35
C TYR A 20 26.34 18.92 -13.10
N PRO A 21 25.94 18.61 -11.84
CA PRO A 21 24.63 18.04 -11.53
C PRO A 21 23.47 18.94 -11.97
N PHE A 22 23.71 20.26 -12.05
CA PHE A 22 22.73 21.22 -12.53
C PHE A 22 22.31 20.96 -13.99
N ILE A 23 23.14 20.34 -14.83
CA ILE A 23 22.76 20.02 -16.22
C ILE A 23 21.56 19.07 -16.25
N PHE A 24 21.59 18.02 -15.42
CA PHE A 24 20.52 17.03 -15.37
C PHE A 24 19.22 17.64 -14.84
N ILE A 25 19.31 18.44 -13.77
CA ILE A 25 18.15 19.12 -13.17
C ILE A 25 17.53 20.09 -14.17
N ASN A 26 18.34 20.94 -14.80
CA ASN A 26 17.85 21.92 -15.78
C ASN A 26 17.35 21.26 -17.07
N GLY A 27 18.00 20.19 -17.52
CA GLY A 27 17.52 19.38 -18.64
C GLY A 27 16.14 18.77 -18.37
N ALA A 28 15.91 18.26 -17.14
CA ALA A 28 14.60 17.77 -16.73
C ALA A 28 13.55 18.88 -16.66
N LEU A 29 13.90 20.07 -16.16
CA LEU A 29 13.00 21.24 -16.14
C LEU A 29 12.63 21.69 -17.56
N ILE A 30 13.58 21.76 -18.49
CA ILE A 30 13.32 22.12 -19.89
C ILE A 30 12.44 21.07 -20.56
N LEU A 31 12.72 19.78 -20.34
CA LEU A 31 11.88 18.70 -20.84
C LEU A 31 10.45 18.82 -20.30
N PHE A 32 10.29 19.11 -19.00
CA PHE A 32 8.99 19.38 -18.40
C PHE A 32 8.29 20.57 -19.07
N GLN A 33 8.98 21.69 -19.31
CA GLN A 33 8.40 22.85 -20.00
C GLN A 33 7.84 22.47 -21.39
N VAL A 34 8.63 21.74 -22.19
CA VAL A 34 8.22 21.30 -23.54
C VAL A 34 7.01 20.36 -23.46
N LEU A 35 7.05 19.36 -22.59
CA LEU A 35 5.95 18.40 -22.42
C LEU A 35 4.68 19.09 -21.90
N TYR A 36 4.82 20.03 -20.96
CA TYR A 36 3.70 20.76 -20.40
C TYR A 36 3.05 21.69 -21.43
N ILE A 37 3.83 22.36 -22.28
CA ILE A 37 3.28 23.08 -23.45
C ILE A 37 2.56 22.08 -24.34
N TRP A 38 3.19 20.99 -24.74
CA TRP A 38 2.59 20.01 -25.66
C TRP A 38 1.22 19.49 -25.15
N LEU A 39 1.12 19.18 -23.85
CA LEU A 39 -0.14 18.75 -23.23
C LEU A 39 -1.21 19.85 -23.16
N ARG A 40 -0.81 21.12 -23.03
CA ARG A 40 -1.72 22.22 -22.72
C ARG A 40 -1.98 23.19 -23.85
N TYR A 41 -1.21 23.13 -24.93
CA TYR A 41 -1.25 24.08 -26.06
C TYR A 41 -2.65 24.22 -26.69
N LYS A 42 -3.45 23.14 -26.72
CA LYS A 42 -4.83 23.16 -27.24
C LYS A 42 -5.77 24.07 -26.42
N TYR A 43 -5.51 24.23 -25.13
CA TYR A 43 -6.38 24.97 -24.21
C TYR A 43 -6.01 26.45 -24.09
N ILE A 44 -4.82 26.83 -24.57
CA ILE A 44 -4.29 28.19 -24.49
C ILE A 44 -5.06 29.09 -25.46
N ASN A 45 -5.47 30.27 -24.97
CA ASN A 45 -6.10 31.32 -25.76
C ASN A 45 -5.17 31.79 -26.90
N THR A 46 -5.72 32.47 -27.90
CA THR A 46 -4.93 32.96 -29.05
C THR A 46 -3.84 33.95 -28.66
N THR A 47 -4.05 34.67 -27.56
CA THR A 47 -3.14 35.65 -27.00
C THR A 47 -2.75 35.28 -25.57
N ILE A 48 -1.46 35.47 -25.25
CA ILE A 48 -0.89 35.18 -23.93
C ILE A 48 0.01 36.32 -23.45
N PRO A 49 0.16 36.54 -22.14
CA PRO A 49 1.17 37.47 -21.63
C PRO A 49 2.58 36.94 -21.95
N PHE A 50 3.43 37.83 -22.44
CA PHE A 50 4.77 37.48 -22.94
C PHE A 50 5.78 37.14 -21.81
N TRP A 51 5.74 37.88 -20.69
CA TRP A 51 6.59 37.66 -19.51
C TRP A 51 5.81 37.86 -18.21
N TYR A 52 6.23 37.21 -17.13
CA TYR A 52 5.68 37.46 -15.80
C TYR A 52 6.35 38.67 -15.15
N VAL A 53 5.51 39.52 -14.55
CA VAL A 53 5.77 40.73 -13.75
C VAL A 53 5.80 42.03 -14.55
N LEU A 54 4.65 42.72 -14.59
CA LEU A 54 4.50 44.13 -14.20
C LEU A 54 2.98 44.48 -14.04
N PRO A 55 2.58 45.47 -13.19
CA PRO A 55 1.18 45.80 -12.85
C PRO A 55 0.35 46.45 -13.98
N TRP A 56 1.00 46.82 -15.07
CA TRP A 56 0.41 47.41 -16.28
C TRP A 56 0.49 46.32 -17.37
N GLY A 57 -0.50 45.44 -17.51
CA GLY A 57 -1.89 45.74 -17.90
C GLY A 57 -1.97 45.58 -19.42
N ASP A 58 -2.63 44.52 -19.90
CA ASP A 58 -3.19 44.22 -21.24
C ASP A 58 -2.47 44.61 -22.56
N PHE A 59 -1.38 45.38 -22.56
CA PHE A 59 -0.75 45.98 -23.74
C PHE A 59 0.45 45.17 -24.29
N GLN A 60 0.80 44.03 -23.70
CA GLN A 60 1.88 43.14 -24.17
C GLN A 60 1.43 41.67 -24.28
N LEU A 61 0.29 41.48 -24.93
CA LEU A 61 -0.15 40.16 -25.35
C LEU A 61 0.61 39.73 -26.60
N ALA A 62 1.21 38.55 -26.57
CA ALA A 62 1.86 37.92 -27.71
C ALA A 62 0.97 36.81 -28.29
N SER A 63 1.24 36.40 -29.53
CA SER A 63 0.68 35.15 -30.06
C SER A 63 1.00 34.00 -29.12
N LYS A 64 0.06 33.06 -28.95
CA LYS A 64 0.27 31.83 -28.17
C LYS A 64 1.55 31.06 -28.55
N ASP A 65 2.04 31.20 -29.78
CA ASP A 65 3.28 30.59 -30.25
C ASP A 65 4.52 31.10 -29.51
N ALA A 66 4.45 32.31 -28.96
CA ALA A 66 5.51 32.88 -28.13
C ALA A 66 5.80 32.04 -26.88
N ILE A 67 4.91 31.14 -26.46
CA ILE A 67 5.14 30.27 -25.31
C ILE A 67 6.37 29.36 -25.48
N TYR A 68 6.72 29.00 -26.73
CA TYR A 68 7.91 28.20 -27.03
C TYR A 68 9.23 28.96 -26.83
N LEU A 69 9.19 30.29 -26.64
CA LEU A 69 10.39 31.07 -26.29
C LEU A 69 10.88 30.77 -24.87
N LEU A 70 10.02 30.35 -23.94
CA LEU A 70 10.40 30.01 -22.57
C LEU A 70 11.32 28.77 -22.47
N PRO A 71 11.02 27.62 -23.10
CA PRO A 71 11.97 26.50 -23.15
C PRO A 71 13.21 26.82 -23.98
N LEU A 72 13.09 27.64 -25.04
CA LEU A 72 14.24 28.06 -25.83
C LEU A 72 15.21 28.93 -25.02
N THR A 73 14.69 29.91 -24.27
CA THR A 73 15.49 30.77 -23.38
C THR A 73 16.07 29.98 -22.22
N SER A 74 15.32 29.04 -21.63
CA SER A 74 15.84 28.11 -20.61
C SER A 74 17.01 27.28 -21.13
N ALA A 75 16.92 26.76 -22.37
CA ALA A 75 18.02 26.03 -23.01
C ALA A 75 19.24 26.94 -23.28
N GLY A 76 19.01 28.18 -23.70
CA GLY A 76 20.05 29.20 -23.87
C GLY A 76 20.78 29.51 -22.56
N ILE A 77 20.04 29.69 -21.46
CA ILE A 77 20.60 29.92 -20.12
C ILE A 77 21.43 28.72 -19.66
N LEU A 78 20.95 27.49 -19.87
CA LEU A 78 21.72 26.28 -19.56
C LEU A 78 23.03 26.21 -20.35
N ALA A 79 22.99 26.50 -21.65
CA ALA A 79 24.18 26.51 -22.50
C ALA A 79 25.18 27.60 -22.06
N ALA A 80 24.69 28.80 -21.74
CA ALA A 80 25.52 29.89 -21.23
C ALA A 80 26.14 29.54 -19.87
N GLY A 81 25.36 28.99 -18.93
CA GLY A 81 25.84 28.51 -17.65
C GLY A 81 26.93 27.44 -17.78
N LEU A 82 26.78 26.52 -18.74
CA LEU A 82 27.80 25.51 -19.04
C LEU A 82 29.09 26.14 -19.60
N ILE A 83 28.98 27.07 -20.55
CA ILE A 83 30.14 27.77 -21.13
C ILE A 83 30.88 28.58 -20.05
N ILE A 84 30.15 29.35 -19.25
CA ILE A 84 30.71 30.13 -18.14
C ILE A 84 31.38 29.20 -17.13
N SER A 85 30.72 28.09 -16.77
CA SER A 85 31.30 27.12 -15.85
C SER A 85 32.59 26.49 -16.39
N LEU A 86 32.72 26.28 -17.70
CA LEU A 86 33.95 25.78 -18.33
C LEU A 86 35.05 26.85 -18.37
N LEU A 87 34.70 28.12 -18.61
CA LEU A 87 35.63 29.24 -18.64
C LEU A 87 36.18 29.56 -17.25
N VAL A 88 35.30 29.68 -16.25
CA VAL A 88 35.69 30.03 -14.88
C VAL A 88 36.50 28.91 -14.21
N ASN A 89 36.26 27.65 -14.59
CA ASN A 89 37.09 26.51 -14.17
C ASN A 89 38.55 26.60 -14.63
N ARG A 90 38.90 27.48 -15.57
CA ARG A 90 40.30 27.74 -15.97
C ARG A 90 41.04 28.66 -14.99
N PHE A 91 40.30 29.41 -14.16
CA PHE A 91 40.86 30.37 -13.20
C PHE A 91 41.01 29.78 -11.78
N TYR A 92 40.81 28.46 -11.60
CA TYR A 92 40.97 27.74 -10.33
C TYR A 92 40.20 28.32 -9.13
N ILE A 93 39.10 29.04 -9.37
CA ILE A 93 38.23 29.58 -8.32
C ILE A 93 37.47 28.42 -7.67
N ARG A 94 37.70 28.22 -6.37
CA ARG A 94 37.00 27.20 -5.57
C ARG A 94 35.50 27.54 -5.54
N TYR A 95 34.64 26.61 -5.95
CA TYR A 95 33.17 26.71 -6.00
C TYR A 95 32.53 27.51 -7.14
N SER A 96 33.30 28.03 -8.12
CA SER A 96 32.72 28.83 -9.20
C SER A 96 31.68 28.09 -10.05
N SER A 97 31.88 26.80 -10.31
CA SER A 97 30.94 25.98 -11.08
C SER A 97 29.62 25.74 -10.34
N GLU A 98 29.67 25.70 -9.00
CA GLU A 98 28.48 25.48 -8.16
C GLU A 98 27.64 26.77 -8.09
N ILE A 99 28.29 27.93 -7.92
CA ILE A 99 27.63 29.23 -7.95
C ILE A 99 26.93 29.44 -9.29
N VAL A 100 27.63 29.22 -10.40
CA VAL A 100 27.05 29.32 -11.76
C VAL A 100 25.90 28.32 -11.93
N GLY A 101 26.05 27.09 -11.42
CA GLY A 101 25.00 26.08 -11.44
C GLY A 101 23.73 26.47 -10.66
N ILE A 102 23.89 27.08 -9.48
CA ILE A 102 22.77 27.58 -8.66
C ILE A 102 22.03 28.70 -9.40
N PHE A 103 22.74 29.71 -9.92
CA PHE A 103 22.12 30.80 -10.68
C PHE A 103 21.40 30.29 -11.93
N THR A 104 22.04 29.39 -12.69
CA THR A 104 21.44 28.76 -13.87
C THR A 104 20.14 28.04 -13.50
N THR A 105 20.17 27.25 -12.41
CA THR A 105 19.01 26.49 -11.94
C THR A 105 17.88 27.39 -11.46
N PHE A 106 18.20 28.45 -10.72
CA PHE A 106 17.23 29.43 -10.27
C PHE A 106 16.54 30.13 -11.45
N SER A 107 17.30 30.56 -12.47
CA SER A 107 16.73 31.20 -13.66
C SER A 107 15.81 30.27 -14.45
N VAL A 108 16.22 29.01 -14.69
CA VAL A 108 15.36 28.02 -15.38
C VAL A 108 14.13 27.67 -14.55
N PHE A 109 14.25 27.60 -13.22
CA PHE A 109 13.10 27.40 -12.33
C PHE A 109 12.10 28.56 -12.42
N ALA A 110 12.58 29.81 -12.40
CA ALA A 110 11.75 31.00 -12.57
C ALA A 110 11.01 31.01 -13.90
N LEU A 111 11.68 30.63 -15.00
CA LEU A 111 11.04 30.47 -16.32
C LEU A 111 10.01 29.34 -16.34
N THR A 112 10.30 28.22 -15.67
CA THR A 112 9.34 27.10 -15.51
C THR A 112 8.09 27.54 -14.75
N TYR A 113 8.26 28.30 -13.66
CA TYR A 113 7.15 28.87 -12.89
C TYR A 113 6.32 29.83 -13.74
N SER A 114 6.98 30.73 -14.48
CA SER A 114 6.33 31.65 -15.41
C SER A 114 5.50 30.90 -16.44
N LEU A 115 6.05 29.86 -17.06
CA LEU A 115 5.36 29.02 -18.03
C LEU A 115 4.09 28.37 -17.46
N VAL A 116 4.20 27.74 -16.28
CA VAL A 116 3.04 27.12 -15.61
C VAL A 116 1.96 28.16 -15.33
N ARG A 117 2.34 29.35 -14.84
CA ARG A 117 1.40 30.44 -14.55
C ARG A 117 0.72 31.00 -15.81
N ILE A 118 1.47 31.24 -16.88
CA ILE A 118 0.93 31.74 -18.16
C ILE A 118 -0.14 30.78 -18.68
N ILE A 119 0.14 29.47 -18.66
CA ILE A 119 -0.81 28.44 -19.08
C ILE A 119 -2.04 28.42 -18.17
N LEU A 120 -1.88 28.51 -16.86
CA LEU A 120 -3.02 28.49 -15.93
C LEU A 120 -3.93 29.72 -16.08
N ILE A 121 -3.38 30.90 -16.35
CA ILE A 121 -4.15 32.16 -16.46
C ILE A 121 -4.75 32.32 -17.86
N SER A 122 -4.04 31.87 -18.89
CA SER A 122 -4.36 32.17 -20.30
C SER A 122 -4.97 30.97 -21.04
N SER A 123 -5.46 29.96 -20.32
CA SER A 123 -6.14 28.82 -20.92
C SER A 123 -7.60 28.74 -20.50
N VAL A 124 -8.43 28.22 -21.38
CA VAL A 124 -9.77 27.72 -21.05
C VAL A 124 -9.63 26.62 -19.99
N PRO A 125 -10.60 26.46 -19.06
CA PRO A 125 -10.57 25.38 -18.07
C PRO A 125 -10.26 24.03 -18.72
N PHE A 126 -9.26 23.34 -18.18
CA PHE A 126 -8.81 22.05 -18.65
C PHE A 126 -8.69 21.07 -17.49
N ASP A 127 -8.87 19.78 -17.79
CA ASP A 127 -8.73 18.76 -16.77
C ASP A 127 -7.30 18.74 -16.22
N PRO A 128 -7.11 18.76 -14.89
CA PRO A 128 -5.79 18.73 -14.27
C PRO A 128 -5.05 17.44 -14.67
N ILE A 129 -3.72 17.51 -14.73
CA ILE A 129 -2.88 16.36 -15.17
C ILE A 129 -3.08 15.18 -14.22
N ILE A 130 -3.20 15.48 -12.93
CA ILE A 130 -3.46 14.53 -11.87
C ILE A 130 -4.88 14.82 -11.39
N ASN A 131 -5.69 13.78 -11.30
CA ASN A 131 -7.05 13.86 -10.76
C ASN A 131 -6.99 14.51 -9.34
N PRO A 132 -7.74 15.60 -9.06
CA PRO A 132 -7.68 16.30 -7.77
C PRO A 132 -8.01 15.40 -6.59
N THR A 133 -8.93 14.46 -6.79
CA THR A 133 -9.30 13.45 -5.79
C THR A 133 -8.13 12.50 -5.50
N LEU A 134 -7.37 12.11 -6.52
CA LEU A 134 -6.17 11.31 -6.33
C LEU A 134 -5.08 12.11 -5.60
N LEU A 135 -4.93 13.40 -5.95
CA LEU A 135 -4.00 14.29 -5.28
C LEU A 135 -4.37 14.50 -3.80
N SER A 136 -5.64 14.70 -3.48
CA SER A 136 -6.10 14.84 -2.09
C SER A 136 -5.86 13.58 -1.27
N LEU A 137 -5.93 12.40 -1.88
CA LEU A 137 -5.64 11.12 -1.23
C LEU A 137 -4.13 10.84 -1.06
N SER A 138 -3.28 11.48 -1.85
CA SER A 138 -1.82 11.37 -1.69
C SER A 138 -1.33 11.98 -0.37
N VAL A 139 -2.00 13.03 0.12
CA VAL A 139 -1.66 13.70 1.39
C VAL A 139 -1.79 12.77 2.61
N PRO A 140 -2.97 12.15 2.89
CA PRO A 140 -3.11 11.23 4.00
C PRO A 140 -2.24 9.98 3.86
N PHE A 141 -2.01 9.49 2.62
CA PHE A 141 -1.06 8.41 2.37
C PHE A 141 0.38 8.79 2.80
N MET A 142 0.88 9.95 2.36
CA MET A 142 2.25 10.38 2.65
C MET A 142 2.46 10.68 4.14
N ILE A 143 1.47 11.30 4.79
CA ILE A 143 1.51 11.55 6.24
C ILE A 143 1.49 10.23 7.02
N ALA A 144 0.66 9.28 6.62
CA ALA A 144 0.62 7.95 7.21
C ALA A 144 1.94 7.20 7.04
N PHE A 145 2.52 7.23 5.84
CA PHE A 145 3.83 6.65 5.54
C PHE A 145 4.93 7.26 6.41
N ALA A 146 5.01 8.59 6.46
CA ALA A 146 6.01 9.29 7.25
C ALA A 146 5.86 8.99 8.75
N THR A 147 4.64 9.08 9.27
CA THR A 147 4.33 8.78 10.68
C THR A 147 4.75 7.35 11.03
N ALA A 148 4.39 6.37 10.19
CA ALA A 148 4.77 4.98 10.39
C ALA A 148 6.29 4.76 10.32
N TYR A 149 6.96 5.38 9.36
CA TYR A 149 8.40 5.28 9.16
C TYR A 149 9.21 5.82 10.35
N PHE A 150 8.76 6.93 10.96
CA PHE A 150 9.43 7.56 12.09
C PHE A 150 9.01 7.01 13.46
N LEU A 151 7.77 6.53 13.61
CA LEU A 151 7.29 6.00 14.90
C LEU A 151 7.78 4.58 15.16
N ILE A 152 7.91 3.75 14.13
CA ILE A 152 8.28 2.34 14.31
C ILE A 152 9.67 2.12 14.94
N PRO A 153 10.74 2.90 14.63
CA PRO A 153 12.03 2.75 15.31
C PRO A 153 11.95 3.11 16.80
N LEU A 154 11.19 4.15 17.16
CA LEU A 154 10.97 4.55 18.55
C LEU A 154 10.25 3.44 19.33
N PHE A 155 9.24 2.84 18.71
CA PHE A 155 8.54 1.69 19.30
C PHE A 155 9.46 0.48 19.49
N ILE A 156 10.37 0.20 18.55
CA ILE A 156 11.34 -0.91 18.67
C ILE A 156 12.22 -0.73 19.91
N GLU A 157 12.69 0.49 20.18
CA GLU A 157 13.51 0.77 21.36
C GLU A 157 12.71 0.60 22.65
N TYR A 158 11.51 1.17 22.71
CA TYR A 158 10.59 1.00 23.86
C TYR A 158 10.24 -0.47 24.13
N ALA A 159 9.92 -1.23 23.08
CA ALA A 159 9.52 -2.61 23.25
C ALA A 159 10.68 -3.54 23.63
N LYS A 160 11.92 -3.20 23.25
CA LYS A 160 13.13 -3.87 23.76
C LYS A 160 13.29 -3.66 25.27
N ASP A 161 13.10 -2.43 25.75
CA ASP A 161 13.12 -2.12 27.20
C ASP A 161 12.07 -2.94 27.97
N LYS A 162 10.88 -3.12 27.38
CA LYS A 162 9.79 -3.93 27.96
C LYS A 162 9.91 -5.43 27.74
N GLY A 163 11.01 -5.93 27.16
CA GLY A 163 11.20 -7.35 26.93
C GLY A 163 10.22 -7.98 25.94
N LEU A 164 9.54 -7.18 25.09
CA LEU A 164 8.60 -7.64 24.06
C LEU A 164 9.34 -8.18 22.82
N VAL A 165 10.30 -9.07 23.05
CA VAL A 165 11.23 -9.56 22.02
C VAL A 165 11.06 -11.08 21.88
N THR A 166 10.80 -11.52 20.65
CA THR A 166 10.87 -12.95 20.32
C THR A 166 12.29 -13.32 19.95
N ASN A 167 12.92 -14.12 20.79
CA ASN A 167 14.24 -14.70 20.51
C ASN A 167 14.07 -16.13 19.96
N PRO A 168 14.53 -16.44 18.73
CA PRO A 168 14.45 -17.77 18.14
C PRO A 168 15.11 -18.88 18.96
N ASN A 169 16.16 -18.54 19.73
CA ASN A 169 16.89 -19.51 20.55
C ASN A 169 16.15 -19.87 21.86
N LEU A 170 15.15 -19.08 22.27
CA LEU A 170 14.42 -19.26 23.52
C LEU A 170 12.94 -19.64 23.29
N HIS A 171 12.34 -19.10 22.23
CA HIS A 171 10.93 -19.31 21.90
C HIS A 171 10.82 -20.23 20.68
N MET A 172 10.90 -21.55 20.88
CA MET A 172 10.77 -22.48 19.76
C MET A 172 9.30 -22.67 19.37
N HIS A 173 8.96 -22.33 18.14
CA HIS A 173 7.67 -22.63 17.52
C HIS A 173 7.89 -23.31 16.17
N PRO A 174 7.13 -24.36 15.79
CA PRO A 174 7.35 -25.10 14.55
C PRO A 174 7.35 -24.24 13.28
N ALA A 175 6.58 -23.15 13.27
CA ALA A 175 6.46 -22.20 12.16
C ALA A 175 7.41 -20.99 12.25
N MET A 176 8.36 -20.94 13.20
CA MET A 176 9.24 -19.78 13.35
C MET A 176 10.34 -19.75 12.29
N VAL A 177 10.40 -18.68 11.50
CA VAL A 177 11.39 -18.46 10.41
C VAL A 177 12.42 -17.38 10.79
N LEU A 178 12.26 -16.74 11.94
CA LEU A 178 13.15 -15.67 12.40
C LEU A 178 14.58 -16.17 12.60
N ILE A 179 15.54 -15.44 12.02
CA ILE A 179 16.98 -15.69 12.18
C ILE A 179 17.64 -14.80 13.24
N LYS A 180 16.96 -13.73 13.68
CA LYS A 180 17.44 -12.77 14.69
C LYS A 180 16.31 -12.40 15.65
N PRO A 181 16.61 -11.96 16.88
CA PRO A 181 15.61 -11.46 17.80
C PRO A 181 14.83 -10.28 17.18
N SER A 182 13.51 -10.37 17.21
CA SER A 182 12.61 -9.39 16.61
C SER A 182 11.55 -8.96 17.62
N VAL A 183 11.28 -7.66 17.68
CA VAL A 183 10.26 -7.08 18.57
C VAL A 183 8.87 -7.45 18.09
N ARG A 184 7.90 -7.64 19.00
CA ARG A 184 6.48 -7.80 18.64
C ARG A 184 5.68 -6.51 18.83
N GLY A 185 4.51 -6.43 18.19
CA GLY A 185 3.55 -5.36 18.40
C GLY A 185 3.44 -4.32 17.28
N ALA A 186 4.06 -4.51 16.11
CA ALA A 186 3.86 -3.56 15.00
C ALA A 186 2.39 -3.47 14.56
N GLY A 187 1.58 -4.52 14.75
CA GLY A 187 0.15 -4.45 14.52
C GLY A 187 -0.60 -3.53 15.49
N PHE A 188 -0.16 -3.42 16.75
CA PHE A 188 -0.71 -2.42 17.68
C PHE A 188 -0.33 -1.00 17.25
N VAL A 189 0.92 -0.79 16.82
CA VAL A 189 1.37 0.50 16.29
C VAL A 189 0.57 0.88 15.04
N TYR A 190 0.29 -0.08 14.15
CA TYR A 190 -0.60 0.12 13.01
C TYR A 190 -1.97 0.64 13.46
N ALA A 191 -2.59 -0.02 14.45
CA ALA A 191 -3.91 0.34 14.96
C ALA A 191 -3.93 1.79 15.49
N ILE A 192 -2.94 2.19 16.30
CA ILE A 192 -2.87 3.54 16.88
C ILE A 192 -2.69 4.61 15.79
N ILE A 193 -1.78 4.40 14.82
CA ILE A 193 -1.58 5.37 13.73
C ILE A 193 -2.84 5.45 12.87
N PHE A 194 -3.46 4.31 12.55
CA PHE A 194 -4.68 4.26 11.75
C PHE A 194 -5.81 5.04 12.43
N LEU A 195 -6.06 4.80 13.71
CA LEU A 195 -7.08 5.51 14.49
C LEU A 195 -6.84 7.02 14.52
N ALA A 196 -5.62 7.45 14.85
CA ALA A 196 -5.29 8.86 14.95
C ALA A 196 -5.48 9.58 13.61
N LEU A 197 -4.97 9.02 12.51
CA LEU A 197 -5.03 9.67 11.20
C LEU A 197 -6.43 9.60 10.59
N THR A 198 -7.14 8.48 10.75
CA THR A 198 -8.52 8.40 10.22
C THR A 198 -9.47 9.32 10.98
N LEU A 199 -9.29 9.52 12.28
CA LEU A 199 -10.08 10.49 13.04
C LEU A 199 -9.86 11.93 12.52
N ILE A 200 -8.63 12.27 12.13
CA ILE A 200 -8.28 13.60 11.58
C ILE A 200 -8.79 13.79 10.15
N PHE A 201 -8.57 12.81 9.27
CA PHE A 201 -8.85 12.96 7.83
C PHE A 201 -10.26 12.54 7.41
N VAL A 202 -10.93 11.69 8.19
CA VAL A 202 -12.26 11.14 7.85
C VAL A 202 -13.33 11.65 8.83
N GLY A 203 -13.00 11.75 10.11
CA GLY A 203 -13.92 12.23 11.13
C GLY A 203 -14.87 11.16 11.69
N TYR A 204 -15.83 11.62 12.48
CA TYR A 204 -16.72 10.75 13.25
C TYR A 204 -18.07 10.54 12.56
N SER A 205 -18.45 9.27 12.41
CA SER A 205 -19.78 8.82 12.01
C SER A 205 -20.10 7.50 12.70
N LYS A 206 -21.37 7.03 12.63
CA LYS A 206 -21.76 5.73 13.21
C LYS A 206 -20.87 4.60 12.68
N ASN A 207 -20.69 4.53 11.36
CA ASN A 207 -19.87 3.52 10.69
C ASN A 207 -18.39 3.64 11.09
N THR A 208 -17.83 4.86 11.11
CA THR A 208 -16.41 5.02 11.48
C THR A 208 -16.16 4.74 12.96
N ALA A 209 -17.12 5.05 13.85
CA ALA A 209 -17.03 4.70 15.27
C ALA A 209 -16.95 3.18 15.50
N GLY A 210 -17.75 2.40 14.76
CA GLY A 210 -17.67 0.93 14.80
C GLY A 210 -16.30 0.40 14.36
N ILE A 211 -15.75 0.96 13.29
CA ILE A 211 -14.38 0.64 12.83
C ILE A 211 -13.35 1.00 13.89
N TYR A 212 -13.44 2.20 14.47
CA TYR A 212 -12.47 2.68 15.46
C TYR A 212 -12.45 1.81 16.71
N LEU A 213 -13.63 1.49 17.24
CA LEU A 213 -13.74 0.62 18.41
C LEU A 213 -13.19 -0.78 18.12
N SER A 214 -13.52 -1.35 16.96
CA SER A 214 -13.04 -2.68 16.56
C SER A 214 -11.52 -2.73 16.34
N VAL A 215 -10.95 -1.72 15.67
CA VAL A 215 -9.50 -1.59 15.46
C VAL A 215 -8.77 -1.43 16.80
N LEU A 216 -9.33 -0.64 17.73
CA LEU A 216 -8.78 -0.48 19.07
C LEU A 216 -8.82 -1.79 19.86
N MET A 217 -9.98 -2.47 19.89
CA MET A 217 -10.16 -3.75 20.58
C MET A 217 -9.18 -4.81 20.07
N LEU A 218 -9.04 -4.97 18.76
CA LEU A 218 -8.11 -5.93 18.16
C LEU A 218 -6.64 -5.51 18.32
N GLY A 219 -6.35 -4.21 18.33
CA GLY A 219 -5.02 -3.69 18.66
C GLY A 219 -4.62 -4.06 20.09
N ILE A 220 -5.51 -3.83 21.06
CA ILE A 220 -5.31 -4.18 22.47
C ILE A 220 -5.17 -5.70 22.64
N LEU A 221 -6.07 -6.48 22.05
CA LEU A 221 -5.98 -7.94 22.06
C LEU A 221 -4.64 -8.42 21.46
N GLY A 222 -4.19 -7.77 20.38
CA GLY A 222 -2.90 -7.95 19.74
C GLY A 222 -1.72 -7.82 20.67
N ILE A 223 -1.60 -6.66 21.34
CA ILE A 223 -0.46 -6.39 22.22
C ILE A 223 -0.49 -7.25 23.48
N VAL A 224 -1.68 -7.58 24.00
CA VAL A 224 -1.83 -8.47 25.18
C VAL A 224 -1.40 -9.90 24.82
N ASP A 225 -1.78 -10.42 23.65
CA ASP A 225 -1.33 -11.74 23.17
C ASP A 225 0.17 -11.75 22.89
N ASP A 226 0.73 -10.70 22.29
CA ASP A 226 2.17 -10.57 22.06
C ASP A 226 2.97 -10.48 23.38
N TYR A 227 2.44 -9.79 24.39
CA TYR A 227 3.01 -9.74 25.73
C TYR A 227 2.99 -11.11 26.40
N GLN A 228 1.86 -11.82 26.34
CA GLN A 228 1.76 -13.19 26.87
C GLN A 228 2.78 -14.13 26.21
N ASN A 229 2.88 -14.11 24.87
CA ASN A 229 3.80 -14.98 24.13
C ASN A 229 5.28 -14.74 24.46
N THR A 230 5.64 -13.52 24.90
CA THR A 230 7.00 -13.16 25.31
C THR A 230 7.24 -13.38 26.81
N HIS A 231 6.19 -13.32 27.64
CA HIS A 231 6.24 -13.49 29.08
C HIS A 231 5.44 -14.73 29.51
N GLN A 232 6.06 -15.91 29.42
CA GLN A 232 5.44 -17.22 29.71
C GLN A 232 4.83 -17.37 31.12
N LYS A 233 5.26 -16.54 32.09
CA LYS A 233 4.74 -16.52 33.47
C LYS A 233 3.58 -15.53 33.68
N SER A 234 3.08 -14.88 32.62
CA SER A 234 2.05 -13.85 32.75
C SER A 234 0.66 -14.41 33.09
N MET A 235 -0.15 -13.59 33.76
CA MET A 235 -1.56 -13.89 34.11
C MET A 235 -2.46 -14.07 32.87
N PHE A 236 -2.02 -13.62 31.69
CA PHE A 236 -2.80 -13.64 30.45
C PHE A 236 -2.69 -14.96 29.67
N ARG A 237 -2.15 -16.01 30.30
CA ARG A 237 -1.96 -17.33 29.67
C ARG A 237 -3.24 -17.95 29.12
N ILE A 238 -4.40 -17.55 29.65
CA ILE A 238 -5.72 -17.94 29.15
C ILE A 238 -5.88 -17.69 27.63
N LEU A 239 -5.17 -16.70 27.06
CA LEU A 239 -5.15 -16.41 25.63
C LEU A 239 -4.40 -17.46 24.79
N GLU A 240 -3.63 -18.41 25.35
CA GLU A 240 -3.10 -19.57 24.61
C GLU A 240 -4.21 -20.42 23.98
N ASN A 241 -5.43 -20.38 24.55
CA ASN A 241 -6.55 -21.16 24.06
C ASN A 241 -7.06 -20.60 22.70
N PRO A 242 -6.94 -21.36 21.59
CA PRO A 242 -7.37 -20.89 20.27
C PRO A 242 -8.86 -20.56 20.19
N LEU A 243 -9.71 -21.25 20.98
CA LEU A 243 -11.15 -21.00 21.01
C LEU A 243 -11.47 -19.66 21.67
N LEU A 244 -10.75 -19.31 22.73
CA LEU A 244 -10.93 -18.01 23.37
C LEU A 244 -10.46 -16.88 22.46
N ARG A 245 -9.31 -17.03 21.79
CA ARG A 245 -8.86 -16.06 20.78
C ARG A 245 -9.94 -15.86 19.72
N LEU A 246 -10.47 -16.95 19.18
CA LEU A 246 -11.52 -16.89 18.18
C LEU A 246 -12.78 -16.18 18.70
N PHE A 247 -13.23 -16.49 19.91
CA PHE A 247 -14.35 -15.80 20.55
C PHE A 247 -14.09 -14.30 20.72
N LEU A 248 -12.91 -13.91 21.18
CA LEU A 248 -12.53 -12.50 21.34
C LEU A 248 -12.43 -11.77 19.99
N LEU A 249 -12.08 -12.45 18.90
CA LEU A 249 -12.15 -11.88 17.56
C LEU A 249 -13.61 -11.56 17.18
N PHE A 250 -14.57 -12.45 17.46
CA PHE A 250 -15.99 -12.16 17.24
C PHE A 250 -16.46 -10.97 18.09
N CYS A 251 -16.06 -10.91 19.37
CA CYS A 251 -16.35 -9.75 20.22
C CYS A 251 -15.76 -8.46 19.64
N GLY A 252 -14.50 -8.50 19.15
CA GLY A 252 -13.84 -7.35 18.53
C GLY A 252 -14.51 -6.89 17.24
N VAL A 253 -15.07 -7.81 16.44
CA VAL A 253 -15.76 -7.50 15.18
C VAL A 253 -17.20 -7.03 15.40
N SER A 254 -17.83 -7.39 16.52
CA SER A 254 -19.23 -7.05 16.80
C SER A 254 -19.51 -5.54 16.71
N ALA A 255 -18.58 -4.68 17.11
CA ALA A 255 -18.74 -3.23 17.04
C ALA A 255 -18.87 -2.69 15.59
N VAL A 256 -18.19 -3.32 14.62
CA VAL A 256 -18.38 -3.00 13.19
C VAL A 256 -19.79 -3.37 12.74
N VAL A 257 -20.27 -4.56 13.09
CA VAL A 257 -21.58 -5.05 12.66
C VAL A 257 -22.71 -4.24 13.30
N LEU A 258 -22.61 -3.97 14.61
CA LEU A 258 -23.55 -3.10 15.33
C LEU A 258 -23.57 -1.65 14.81
N SER A 259 -22.50 -1.21 14.14
CA SER A 259 -22.48 0.11 13.49
C SER A 259 -23.30 0.16 12.18
N GLY A 260 -23.75 -0.99 11.67
CA GLY A 260 -24.52 -1.12 10.43
C GLY A 260 -23.67 -1.47 9.22
N ILE A 261 -22.40 -1.85 9.39
CA ILE A 261 -21.55 -2.31 8.30
C ILE A 261 -21.84 -3.80 8.09
N GLN A 262 -22.54 -4.10 6.99
CA GLN A 262 -23.02 -5.44 6.69
C GLN A 262 -22.89 -5.77 5.20
N ILE A 263 -22.78 -7.07 4.91
CA ILE A 263 -22.91 -7.64 3.57
C ILE A 263 -24.41 -7.72 3.28
N GLU A 264 -24.92 -6.80 2.48
CA GLU A 264 -26.36 -6.70 2.19
C GLU A 264 -26.83 -7.76 1.19
N PHE A 265 -26.00 -8.08 0.20
CA PHE A 265 -26.35 -9.05 -0.83
C PHE A 265 -25.14 -9.86 -1.30
N VAL A 266 -25.42 -11.06 -1.82
CA VAL A 266 -24.40 -11.93 -2.44
C VAL A 266 -24.84 -12.29 -3.85
N SER A 267 -23.95 -12.11 -4.83
CA SER A 267 -24.24 -12.46 -6.22
C SER A 267 -24.38 -13.99 -6.39
N ASN A 268 -25.41 -14.43 -7.11
CA ASN A 268 -25.61 -15.85 -7.41
C ASN A 268 -24.63 -16.29 -8.52
N PRO A 269 -23.76 -17.31 -8.27
CA PRO A 269 -22.80 -17.77 -9.28
C PRO A 269 -23.42 -18.66 -10.36
N PHE A 270 -24.61 -19.23 -10.12
CA PHE A 270 -25.25 -20.21 -11.02
C PHE A 270 -26.43 -19.66 -11.82
N ALA A 271 -26.99 -18.52 -11.42
CA ALA A 271 -28.11 -17.86 -12.10
C ALA A 271 -27.94 -16.34 -12.11
N LYS A 272 -28.62 -15.64 -13.03
CA LYS A 272 -28.70 -14.17 -13.01
C LYS A 272 -29.56 -13.73 -11.81
N GLY A 273 -28.94 -13.16 -10.78
CA GLY A 273 -29.63 -12.64 -9.60
C GLY A 273 -28.70 -12.41 -8.40
N THR A 274 -29.22 -11.79 -7.35
CA THR A 274 -28.55 -11.58 -6.06
C THR A 274 -29.39 -12.18 -4.93
N PHE A 275 -28.75 -12.81 -3.96
CA PHE A 275 -29.38 -13.21 -2.70
C PHE A 275 -29.35 -12.01 -1.76
N ASP A 276 -30.53 -11.50 -1.40
CA ASP A 276 -30.68 -10.43 -0.41
C ASP A 276 -30.62 -11.01 1.00
N LEU A 277 -29.59 -10.62 1.75
CA LEU A 277 -29.35 -11.08 3.12
C LEU A 277 -30.14 -10.28 4.15
N LEU A 278 -30.75 -9.16 3.76
CA LEU A 278 -31.58 -8.33 4.63
C LEU A 278 -32.99 -8.90 4.83
N THR A 279 -33.36 -9.94 4.08
CA THR A 279 -34.71 -10.53 4.10
C THR A 279 -35.11 -11.06 5.48
N PHE A 280 -34.17 -11.58 6.26
CA PHE A 280 -34.45 -12.15 7.59
C PHE A 280 -34.09 -11.16 8.70
N THR A 281 -35.10 -10.43 9.18
CA THR A 281 -34.97 -9.48 10.30
C THR A 281 -35.67 -10.00 11.55
N ILE A 282 -35.05 -9.77 12.71
CA ILE A 282 -35.67 -9.97 14.02
C ILE A 282 -35.84 -8.60 14.66
N GLU A 283 -37.05 -8.29 15.10
CA GLU A 283 -37.31 -7.05 15.85
C GLU A 283 -36.92 -7.24 17.32
N ILE A 284 -35.92 -6.50 17.77
CA ILE A 284 -35.50 -6.44 19.17
C ILE A 284 -35.52 -4.98 19.61
N GLY A 285 -36.32 -4.67 20.63
CA GLY A 285 -36.37 -3.33 21.23
C GLY A 285 -36.77 -2.20 20.27
N GLY A 286 -37.61 -2.48 19.27
CA GLY A 286 -38.05 -1.50 18.26
C GLY A 286 -37.04 -1.26 17.12
N SER A 287 -35.96 -2.04 17.06
CA SER A 287 -35.01 -2.04 15.94
C SER A 287 -35.05 -3.37 15.20
N ALA A 288 -35.20 -3.32 13.87
CA ALA A 288 -35.12 -4.51 13.01
C ALA A 288 -33.65 -4.86 12.76
N ILE A 289 -33.22 -6.03 13.24
CA ILE A 289 -31.85 -6.52 13.14
C ILE A 289 -31.78 -7.58 12.04
N PRO A 290 -31.01 -7.37 10.95
CA PRO A 290 -30.85 -8.35 9.87
C PRO A 290 -29.85 -9.44 10.27
N VAL A 291 -30.33 -10.40 11.07
CA VAL A 291 -29.48 -11.43 11.72
C VAL A 291 -28.64 -12.23 10.73
N LEU A 292 -29.19 -12.55 9.56
CA LEU A 292 -28.45 -13.31 8.55
C LEU A 292 -27.29 -12.49 7.95
N ALA A 293 -27.51 -11.22 7.61
CA ALA A 293 -26.48 -10.32 7.12
C ALA A 293 -25.38 -10.13 8.17
N ASP A 294 -25.75 -9.93 9.44
CA ASP A 294 -24.81 -9.75 10.55
C ASP A 294 -23.91 -10.97 10.76
N ILE A 295 -24.50 -12.18 10.77
CA ILE A 295 -23.75 -13.44 10.92
C ILE A 295 -22.77 -13.63 9.75
N VAL A 296 -23.24 -13.46 8.52
CA VAL A 296 -22.39 -13.62 7.33
C VAL A 296 -21.25 -12.61 7.34
N THR A 297 -21.53 -11.37 7.73
CA THR A 297 -20.53 -10.29 7.84
C THR A 297 -19.50 -10.61 8.92
N MET A 298 -19.91 -11.04 10.11
CA MET A 298 -18.98 -11.44 11.18
C MET A 298 -18.09 -12.60 10.74
N LEU A 299 -18.69 -13.65 10.16
CA LEU A 299 -17.94 -14.80 9.66
C LEU A 299 -16.94 -14.40 8.58
N TRP A 300 -17.36 -13.53 7.64
CA TRP A 300 -16.50 -13.00 6.59
C TRP A 300 -15.31 -12.23 7.13
N ILE A 301 -15.56 -11.30 8.06
CA ILE A 301 -14.50 -10.49 8.66
C ILE A 301 -13.55 -11.41 9.43
N VAL A 302 -14.04 -12.22 10.39
CA VAL A 302 -13.19 -13.12 11.18
C VAL A 302 -12.40 -14.10 10.30
N TRP A 303 -12.97 -14.54 9.18
CA TRP A 303 -12.26 -15.33 8.17
C TRP A 303 -11.07 -14.57 7.57
N LEU A 304 -11.29 -13.35 7.06
CA LEU A 304 -10.24 -12.50 6.51
C LEU A 304 -9.15 -12.17 7.53
N LEU A 305 -9.52 -11.93 8.78
CA LEU A 305 -8.57 -11.69 9.88
C LEU A 305 -7.60 -12.86 10.04
N ASN A 306 -8.14 -14.07 10.21
CA ASN A 306 -7.33 -15.26 10.43
C ASN A 306 -6.44 -15.60 9.23
N LEU A 307 -6.98 -15.55 8.01
CA LEU A 307 -6.21 -15.90 6.81
C LEU A 307 -5.04 -14.93 6.60
N LEU A 308 -5.27 -13.63 6.82
CA LEU A 308 -4.23 -12.62 6.70
C LEU A 308 -3.18 -12.81 7.81
N SER A 309 -3.61 -13.06 9.04
CA SER A 309 -2.71 -13.36 10.15
C SER A 309 -1.83 -14.58 9.90
N TRP A 310 -2.31 -15.62 9.20
CA TRP A 310 -1.48 -16.77 8.84
C TRP A 310 -0.48 -16.44 7.73
N SER A 311 -0.77 -15.42 6.92
CA SER A 311 0.15 -14.88 5.91
C SER A 311 1.24 -13.95 6.49
N ASN A 312 1.31 -13.80 7.81
CA ASN A 312 2.33 -13.04 8.53
C ASN A 312 3.52 -13.91 8.99
N GLY A 313 3.75 -15.05 8.35
CA GLY A 313 4.79 -16.02 8.74
C GLY A 313 6.21 -15.69 8.26
N ILE A 314 6.37 -14.76 7.30
CA ILE A 314 7.66 -14.41 6.68
C ILE A 314 7.93 -12.91 6.79
N ASP A 315 9.18 -12.56 7.12
CA ASP A 315 9.65 -11.17 7.16
C ASP A 315 9.33 -10.41 5.85
N GLY A 316 8.75 -9.22 5.98
CA GLY A 316 8.37 -8.34 4.86
C GLY A 316 7.12 -8.76 4.08
N GLN A 317 6.62 -9.99 4.23
CA GLN A 317 5.46 -10.48 3.47
C GLN A 317 4.19 -9.66 3.76
N TYR A 318 3.84 -9.52 5.04
CA TYR A 318 2.56 -8.95 5.46
C TYR A 318 2.42 -7.45 5.12
N SER A 319 3.50 -6.66 5.27
CA SER A 319 3.48 -5.22 4.98
C SER A 319 3.14 -4.91 3.53
N GLY A 320 3.63 -5.70 2.57
CA GLY A 320 3.25 -5.51 1.17
C GLY A 320 1.86 -6.04 0.85
N ILE A 321 1.42 -7.15 1.43
CA ILE A 321 0.05 -7.64 1.23
C ILE A 321 -0.95 -6.57 1.67
N ILE A 322 -0.82 -6.03 2.89
CA ILE A 322 -1.71 -4.96 3.39
C ILE A 322 -1.54 -3.68 2.59
N GLY A 323 -0.29 -3.24 2.35
CA GLY A 323 -0.01 -2.00 1.63
C GLY A 323 -0.58 -1.98 0.22
N ILE A 324 -0.27 -3.02 -0.56
CA ILE A 324 -0.70 -3.12 -1.96
C ILE A 324 -2.21 -3.37 -2.05
N SER A 325 -2.79 -4.27 -1.24
CA SER A 325 -4.25 -4.47 -1.25
C SER A 325 -5.03 -3.22 -0.85
N SER A 326 -4.52 -2.43 0.11
CA SER A 326 -5.12 -1.16 0.49
C SER A 326 -5.03 -0.11 -0.64
N ILE A 327 -3.95 -0.10 -1.44
CA ILE A 327 -3.90 0.72 -2.67
C ILE A 327 -5.00 0.31 -3.64
N PHE A 328 -5.20 -0.98 -3.88
CA PHE A 328 -6.28 -1.44 -4.78
C PHE A 328 -7.67 -1.15 -4.23
N LEU A 329 -7.89 -1.24 -2.91
CA LEU A 329 -9.15 -0.81 -2.30
C LEU A 329 -9.38 0.70 -2.47
N CYS A 330 -8.34 1.52 -2.31
CA CYS A 330 -8.40 2.95 -2.58
C CYS A 330 -8.81 3.22 -4.04
N LEU A 331 -8.17 2.56 -5.01
CA LEU A 331 -8.49 2.71 -6.42
C LEU A 331 -9.89 2.20 -6.75
N LEU A 332 -10.32 1.10 -6.13
CA LEU A 332 -11.64 0.50 -6.33
C LEU A 332 -12.75 1.43 -5.82
N ALA A 333 -12.56 2.07 -4.68
CA ALA A 333 -13.49 3.07 -4.14
C ALA A 333 -13.64 4.29 -5.06
N LEU A 334 -12.60 4.62 -5.85
CA LEU A 334 -12.64 5.74 -6.79
C LEU A 334 -13.35 5.43 -8.13
N ARG A 335 -13.80 4.19 -8.35
CA ARG A 335 -14.42 3.80 -9.62
C ARG A 335 -15.89 4.21 -9.77
N PHE A 336 -16.54 4.63 -8.69
CA PHE A 336 -17.97 4.98 -8.71
C PHE A 336 -18.18 6.36 -9.31
N VAL A 337 -19.21 6.50 -10.15
CA VAL A 337 -19.63 7.76 -10.74
C VAL A 337 -21.16 7.84 -10.62
N PRO A 338 -21.72 8.74 -9.79
CA PRO A 338 -21.05 9.77 -8.99
C PRO A 338 -20.25 9.23 -7.79
N LEU A 339 -19.24 10.00 -7.36
CA LEU A 339 -18.46 9.74 -6.15
C LEU A 339 -19.23 10.20 -4.91
N GLU A 340 -19.87 9.25 -4.21
CA GLU A 340 -20.50 9.53 -2.92
C GLU A 340 -19.49 9.78 -1.79
N PRO A 341 -19.88 10.51 -0.72
CA PRO A 341 -19.01 10.78 0.43
C PRO A 341 -18.42 9.51 1.06
N ILE A 342 -19.21 8.43 1.16
CA ILE A 342 -18.75 7.16 1.74
C ILE A 342 -17.59 6.55 0.94
N HIS A 343 -17.62 6.64 -0.40
CA HIS A 343 -16.54 6.15 -1.24
C HIS A 343 -15.23 6.92 -0.99
N LEU A 344 -15.31 8.24 -0.80
CA LEU A 344 -14.15 9.07 -0.47
C LEU A 344 -13.60 8.77 0.92
N GLN A 345 -14.48 8.53 1.90
CA GLN A 345 -14.08 8.11 3.26
C GLN A 345 -13.32 6.78 3.20
N VAL A 346 -13.84 5.79 2.48
CA VAL A 346 -13.18 4.49 2.29
C VAL A 346 -11.84 4.63 1.56
N ALA A 347 -11.79 5.42 0.48
CA ALA A 347 -10.54 5.68 -0.24
C ALA A 347 -9.49 6.33 0.66
N THR A 348 -9.90 7.26 1.53
CA THR A 348 -9.02 7.94 2.49
C THR A 348 -8.49 6.96 3.54
N MET A 349 -9.34 6.12 4.12
CA MET A 349 -8.92 5.07 5.06
C MET A 349 -7.97 4.05 4.41
N ALA A 350 -8.25 3.66 3.18
CA ALA A 350 -7.42 2.74 2.41
C ALA A 350 -6.04 3.36 2.09
N ALA A 351 -6.01 4.65 1.73
CA ALA A 351 -4.77 5.40 1.52
C ALA A 351 -3.93 5.50 2.80
N ILE A 352 -4.56 5.76 3.96
CA ILE A 352 -3.89 5.76 5.27
C ILE A 352 -3.33 4.37 5.58
N SER A 353 -4.13 3.32 5.46
CA SER A 353 -3.70 1.92 5.67
C SER A 353 -2.50 1.55 4.80
N ALA A 354 -2.55 1.92 3.52
CA ALA A 354 -1.46 1.70 2.58
C ALA A 354 -0.18 2.42 3.01
N GLY A 355 -0.29 3.70 3.38
CA GLY A 355 0.82 4.50 3.88
C GLY A 355 1.48 3.87 5.10
N ILE A 356 0.70 3.46 6.11
CA ILE A 356 1.23 2.84 7.34
C ILE A 356 1.97 1.54 7.01
N ALA A 357 1.32 0.64 6.26
CA ALA A 357 1.88 -0.68 5.97
C ALA A 357 3.18 -0.58 5.15
N LEU A 358 3.23 0.33 4.17
CA LEU A 358 4.44 0.56 3.38
C LEU A 358 5.53 1.28 4.19
N GLY A 359 5.17 2.18 5.10
CA GLY A 359 6.10 2.86 6.00
C GLY A 359 6.83 1.89 6.94
N PHE A 360 6.16 0.80 7.35
CA PHE A 360 6.78 -0.25 8.18
C PHE A 360 7.76 -1.14 7.44
N THR A 361 7.67 -1.21 6.10
CA THR A 361 8.45 -2.12 5.24
C THR A 361 9.91 -2.19 5.65
N LYS A 362 10.59 -1.06 5.81
CA LYS A 362 12.04 -1.04 6.08
C LYS A 362 12.41 -1.80 7.36
N LYS A 363 11.55 -1.78 8.40
CA LYS A 363 11.81 -2.43 9.69
C LYS A 363 11.21 -3.84 9.78
N THR A 364 10.21 -4.15 8.98
CA THR A 364 9.62 -5.48 8.87
C THR A 364 10.30 -6.36 7.82
N TRP A 365 11.11 -5.78 6.92
CA TRP A 365 11.84 -6.50 5.88
C TRP A 365 12.94 -7.40 6.45
N TYR A 366 13.25 -8.46 5.74
CA TYR A 366 14.25 -9.45 6.15
C TYR A 366 15.68 -8.87 6.21
N PRO A 367 16.44 -9.15 7.27
CA PRO A 367 16.02 -9.74 8.56
C PRO A 367 15.24 -8.73 9.41
N SER A 368 14.03 -9.08 9.86
CA SER A 368 13.13 -8.12 10.52
C SER A 368 13.64 -7.64 11.88
N SER A 369 13.43 -6.36 12.16
CA SER A 369 13.64 -5.77 13.50
C SER A 369 12.36 -5.78 14.33
N VAL A 370 11.21 -5.85 13.66
CA VAL A 370 9.89 -5.89 14.29
C VAL A 370 8.95 -6.78 13.49
N MET A 371 8.14 -7.57 14.20
CA MET A 371 7.06 -8.39 13.71
C MET A 371 5.72 -7.69 13.94
N TRP A 372 4.74 -7.97 13.07
CA TRP A 372 3.37 -7.53 13.27
C TRP A 372 2.71 -8.14 14.51
N GLY A 373 3.09 -9.38 14.86
CA GLY A 373 2.52 -10.12 15.99
C GLY A 373 1.03 -10.44 15.81
N PHE A 374 0.34 -10.74 16.91
CA PHE A 374 -1.12 -10.99 16.87
C PHE A 374 -1.91 -9.71 16.50
N GLY A 375 -1.33 -8.53 16.76
CA GLY A 375 -1.91 -7.25 16.36
C GLY A 375 -2.12 -7.07 14.86
N ALA A 376 -1.55 -7.94 14.01
CA ALA A 376 -1.85 -7.98 12.57
C ALA A 376 -3.35 -8.05 12.27
N MET A 377 -4.15 -8.63 13.17
CA MET A 377 -5.61 -8.70 13.06
C MET A 377 -6.26 -7.32 12.84
N SER A 378 -5.70 -6.24 13.39
CA SER A 378 -6.20 -4.87 13.20
C SER A 378 -6.09 -4.41 11.73
N ALA A 379 -4.98 -4.70 11.06
CA ALA A 379 -4.80 -4.39 9.64
C ALA A 379 -5.69 -5.28 8.75
N GLY A 380 -5.83 -6.56 9.12
CA GLY A 380 -6.77 -7.47 8.46
C GLY A 380 -8.22 -6.98 8.56
N LEU A 381 -8.62 -6.46 9.73
CA LEU A 381 -9.93 -5.85 9.95
C LEU A 381 -10.17 -4.66 9.04
N VAL A 382 -9.22 -3.74 8.93
CA VAL A 382 -9.35 -2.58 8.03
C VAL A 382 -9.59 -3.06 6.60
N VAL A 383 -8.77 -3.96 6.07
CA VAL A 383 -8.94 -4.49 4.71
C VAL A 383 -10.30 -5.18 4.53
N ALA A 384 -10.74 -5.98 5.51
CA ALA A 384 -12.03 -6.66 5.49
C ALA A 384 -13.20 -5.69 5.47
N VAL A 385 -13.21 -4.69 6.36
CA VAL A 385 -14.31 -3.75 6.50
C VAL A 385 -14.41 -2.81 5.31
N LEU A 386 -13.27 -2.29 4.83
CA LEU A 386 -13.26 -1.44 3.64
C LEU A 386 -13.76 -2.19 2.40
N SER A 387 -13.53 -3.52 2.29
CA SER A 387 -14.08 -4.31 1.18
C SER A 387 -15.61 -4.42 1.16
N ILE A 388 -16.23 -4.37 2.35
CA ILE A 388 -17.69 -4.44 2.50
C ILE A 388 -18.29 -3.08 2.15
N LEU A 389 -17.71 -2.00 2.66
CA LEU A 389 -18.17 -0.62 2.41
C LEU A 389 -18.12 -0.20 0.93
N ILE A 390 -17.26 -0.83 0.12
CA ILE A 390 -17.25 -0.64 -1.34
C ILE A 390 -18.33 -1.54 -1.96
N ASN A 391 -19.61 -1.26 -1.70
CA ASN A 391 -20.77 -1.96 -2.29
C ASN A 391 -20.61 -3.49 -2.34
N THR A 392 -20.10 -4.09 -1.26
CA THR A 392 -19.91 -5.55 -1.13
C THR A 392 -19.02 -6.15 -2.23
N LYS A 393 -17.96 -5.44 -2.69
CA LYS A 393 -16.92 -5.95 -3.60
C LYS A 393 -15.96 -6.94 -2.90
N VAL A 394 -16.51 -7.78 -2.03
CA VAL A 394 -15.88 -8.88 -1.29
C VAL A 394 -15.13 -9.82 -2.23
N VAL A 395 -15.75 -10.24 -3.34
CA VAL A 395 -15.13 -11.13 -4.34
C VAL A 395 -13.92 -10.48 -5.01
N THR A 396 -13.99 -9.18 -5.27
CA THR A 396 -12.85 -8.44 -5.84
C THR A 396 -11.70 -8.37 -4.84
N THR A 397 -12.00 -8.24 -3.55
CA THR A 397 -10.98 -8.26 -2.48
C THR A 397 -10.36 -9.65 -2.30
N VAL A 398 -11.13 -10.73 -2.48
CA VAL A 398 -10.58 -12.10 -2.55
C VAL A 398 -9.53 -12.20 -3.64
N LEU A 399 -9.76 -11.60 -4.81
CA LEU A 399 -8.76 -11.61 -5.88
C LEU A 399 -7.47 -10.88 -5.46
N PHE A 400 -7.57 -9.71 -4.83
CA PHE A 400 -6.38 -8.99 -4.36
C PHE A 400 -5.55 -9.85 -3.38
N LEU A 401 -6.24 -10.64 -2.58
CA LEU A 401 -5.69 -11.53 -1.56
C LEU A 401 -5.66 -13.00 -2.01
N LEU A 402 -5.65 -13.28 -3.32
CA LEU A 402 -5.91 -14.64 -3.83
C LEU A 402 -4.95 -15.68 -3.24
N ILE A 403 -3.65 -15.38 -3.23
CA ILE A 403 -2.64 -16.31 -2.70
C ILE A 403 -2.86 -16.61 -1.21
N PRO A 404 -2.90 -15.62 -0.28
CA PRO A 404 -3.14 -15.91 1.13
C PRO A 404 -4.54 -16.51 1.39
N PHE A 405 -5.55 -16.13 0.61
CA PHE A 405 -6.89 -16.69 0.71
C PHE A 405 -6.90 -18.19 0.37
N LEU A 406 -6.30 -18.57 -0.76
CA LEU A 406 -6.20 -19.97 -1.16
C LEU A 406 -5.33 -20.78 -0.20
N ASP A 407 -4.22 -20.22 0.29
CA ASP A 407 -3.35 -20.89 1.27
C ASP A 407 -4.09 -21.20 2.58
N GLY A 408 -4.87 -20.25 3.10
CA GLY A 408 -5.71 -20.45 4.28
C GLY A 408 -6.80 -21.50 4.05
N ALA A 409 -7.55 -21.39 2.94
CA ALA A 409 -8.63 -22.32 2.59
C ALA A 409 -8.10 -23.76 2.43
N VAL A 410 -7.03 -23.93 1.66
CA VAL A 410 -6.33 -25.21 1.48
C VAL A 410 -5.90 -25.81 2.81
N THR A 411 -5.31 -24.98 3.68
CA THR A 411 -4.76 -25.45 4.95
C THR A 411 -5.84 -26.00 5.84
N ILE A 412 -7.00 -25.34 5.91
CA ILE A 412 -8.15 -25.82 6.68
C ILE A 412 -8.74 -27.08 6.08
N ILE A 413 -9.02 -27.10 4.77
CA ILE A 413 -9.56 -28.27 4.08
C ILE A 413 -8.65 -29.47 4.32
N ARG A 414 -7.33 -29.28 4.20
CA ARG A 414 -6.34 -30.31 4.51
C ARG A 414 -6.46 -30.82 5.95
N ARG A 415 -6.54 -29.93 6.93
CA ARG A 415 -6.60 -30.31 8.35
C ARG A 415 -7.89 -31.09 8.66
N ILE A 416 -9.02 -30.67 8.10
CA ILE A 416 -10.31 -31.37 8.22
C ILE A 416 -10.22 -32.78 7.63
N ILE A 417 -9.69 -32.93 6.40
CA ILE A 417 -9.51 -34.24 5.76
C ILE A 417 -8.57 -35.15 6.58
N GLN A 418 -7.56 -34.58 7.23
CA GLN A 418 -6.63 -35.30 8.10
C GLN A 418 -7.18 -35.54 9.52
N LYS A 419 -8.44 -35.16 9.81
CA LYS A 419 -9.05 -35.22 11.15
C LYS A 419 -8.23 -34.51 12.24
N LYS A 420 -7.48 -33.47 11.86
CA LYS A 420 -6.71 -32.62 12.78
C LYS A 420 -7.51 -31.38 13.15
N ASN A 421 -7.24 -30.82 14.32
CA ASN A 421 -7.86 -29.56 14.74
C ASN A 421 -7.52 -28.44 13.72
N PRO A 422 -8.51 -27.80 13.06
CA PRO A 422 -8.28 -26.72 12.12
C PRO A 422 -7.51 -25.53 12.70
N LEU A 423 -7.64 -25.31 14.02
CA LEU A 423 -7.02 -24.21 14.75
C LEU A 423 -5.58 -24.51 15.23
N SER A 424 -5.08 -25.72 15.02
CA SER A 424 -3.70 -26.08 15.39
C SER A 424 -2.69 -25.56 14.37
N GLY A 425 -1.55 -25.01 14.83
CA GLY A 425 -0.48 -24.53 13.95
C GLY A 425 0.30 -25.67 13.29
N ASP A 426 0.65 -25.51 12.01
CA ASP A 426 1.54 -26.42 11.28
C ASP A 426 2.45 -25.66 10.28
N ARG A 427 3.46 -26.34 9.74
CA ARG A 427 4.34 -25.82 8.67
C ARG A 427 3.77 -26.01 7.26
N GLY A 428 2.47 -26.23 7.11
CA GLY A 428 1.91 -26.60 5.82
C GLY A 428 1.41 -25.43 4.97
N HIS A 429 1.67 -24.19 5.38
CA HIS A 429 1.39 -23.01 4.59
C HIS A 429 2.35 -22.88 3.40
N LEU A 430 1.89 -22.28 2.30
CA LEU A 430 2.63 -22.15 1.04
C LEU A 430 4.02 -21.55 1.22
N HIS A 431 4.17 -20.54 2.08
CA HIS A 431 5.46 -19.92 2.33
C HIS A 431 6.48 -20.89 2.96
N HIS A 432 6.05 -21.77 3.87
CA HIS A 432 6.92 -22.82 4.40
C HIS A 432 7.28 -23.86 3.35
N LEU A 433 6.32 -24.25 2.49
CA LEU A 433 6.57 -25.19 1.40
C LEU A 433 7.58 -24.63 0.38
N LEU A 434 7.54 -23.32 0.14
CA LEU A 434 8.54 -22.63 -0.71
C LEU A 434 9.91 -22.57 -0.04
N LEU A 435 9.98 -22.29 1.27
CA LEU A 435 11.23 -22.34 2.04
C LEU A 435 11.86 -23.73 1.99
N ASP A 436 11.06 -24.78 2.19
CA ASP A 436 11.52 -26.18 2.16
C ASP A 436 12.05 -26.58 0.77
N ARG A 437 11.69 -25.85 -0.28
CA ARG A 437 12.24 -25.97 -1.65
C ARG A 437 13.46 -25.09 -1.92
N GLY A 438 14.01 -24.42 -0.91
CA GLY A 438 15.20 -23.60 -1.02
C GLY A 438 14.96 -22.17 -1.51
N TRP A 439 13.72 -21.67 -1.52
CA TRP A 439 13.49 -20.25 -1.77
C TRP A 439 13.97 -19.42 -0.58
N SER A 440 14.61 -18.28 -0.85
CA SER A 440 15.01 -17.35 0.21
C SER A 440 13.81 -16.55 0.72
N VAL A 441 13.87 -16.14 1.99
CA VAL A 441 12.82 -15.32 2.64
C VAL A 441 12.44 -14.07 1.82
N PRO A 442 13.38 -13.21 1.35
CA PRO A 442 13.03 -12.05 0.53
C PRO A 442 12.35 -12.41 -0.78
N LYS A 443 12.72 -13.53 -1.40
CA LYS A 443 12.12 -14.01 -2.65
C LYS A 443 10.66 -14.38 -2.44
N ILE A 444 10.33 -15.02 -1.31
CA ILE A 444 8.96 -15.35 -0.95
C ILE A 444 8.16 -14.08 -0.67
N ALA A 445 8.69 -13.14 0.11
CA ALA A 445 8.02 -11.86 0.35
C ALA A 445 7.69 -11.12 -0.96
N MET A 446 8.67 -10.97 -1.85
CA MET A 446 8.49 -10.40 -3.20
C MET A 446 7.43 -11.15 -4.03
N PHE A 447 7.39 -12.48 -3.97
CA PHE A 447 6.39 -13.28 -4.67
C PHE A 447 4.97 -12.94 -4.22
N TYR A 448 4.74 -12.80 -2.91
CA TYR A 448 3.43 -12.39 -2.40
C TYR A 448 3.08 -10.96 -2.81
N TRP A 449 4.03 -10.03 -2.77
CA TRP A 449 3.81 -8.64 -3.17
C TRP A 449 3.42 -8.53 -4.64
N LEU A 450 4.20 -9.16 -5.53
CA LEU A 450 3.96 -9.17 -6.97
C LEU A 450 2.65 -9.89 -7.31
N SER A 451 2.33 -10.97 -6.60
CA SER A 451 1.06 -11.68 -6.81
C SER A 451 -0.13 -10.82 -6.38
N THR A 452 -0.06 -10.18 -5.21
CA THR A 452 -1.08 -9.22 -4.75
C THR A 452 -1.23 -8.06 -5.73
N ALA A 453 -0.13 -7.55 -6.30
CA ALA A 453 -0.17 -6.51 -7.32
C ALA A 453 -0.84 -6.99 -8.62
N LEU A 454 -0.45 -8.17 -9.11
CA LEU A 454 -0.98 -8.76 -10.34
C LEU A 454 -2.48 -9.04 -10.22
N PHE A 455 -2.90 -9.76 -9.19
CA PHE A 455 -4.32 -10.05 -8.97
C PHE A 455 -5.11 -8.81 -8.53
N GLY A 456 -4.43 -7.83 -7.93
CA GLY A 456 -4.94 -6.47 -7.73
C GLY A 456 -5.39 -5.80 -9.03
N ILE A 457 -4.50 -5.75 -10.02
CA ILE A 457 -4.79 -5.21 -11.36
C ILE A 457 -5.93 -5.97 -12.02
N ILE A 458 -5.86 -7.31 -12.00
CA ILE A 458 -6.90 -8.16 -12.60
C ILE A 458 -8.25 -7.93 -11.92
N GLY A 459 -8.29 -7.90 -10.59
CA GLY A 459 -9.50 -7.64 -9.81
C GLY A 459 -10.07 -6.25 -10.08
N LEU A 460 -9.21 -5.23 -10.18
CA LEU A 460 -9.61 -3.86 -10.50
C LEU A 460 -10.23 -3.77 -11.89
N ILE A 461 -9.65 -4.40 -12.92
CA ILE A 461 -10.19 -4.40 -14.29
C ILE A 461 -11.49 -5.22 -14.40
N SER A 462 -11.62 -6.28 -13.60
CA SER A 462 -12.75 -7.21 -13.65
C SER A 462 -13.85 -6.94 -12.63
N SER A 463 -13.81 -5.82 -11.88
CA SER A 463 -14.71 -5.59 -10.73
C SER A 463 -16.20 -5.71 -11.04
N ASP A 464 -16.60 -5.43 -12.28
CA ASP A 464 -18.00 -5.42 -12.72
C ASP A 464 -18.36 -6.69 -13.50
N LYS A 465 -17.39 -7.60 -13.67
CA LYS A 465 -17.51 -8.85 -14.41
C LYS A 465 -17.35 -10.04 -13.46
N TYR A 466 -18.33 -10.24 -12.58
CA TYR A 466 -18.28 -11.24 -11.51
C TYR A 466 -17.95 -12.66 -12.03
N ILE A 467 -18.44 -13.06 -13.21
CA ILE A 467 -18.16 -14.38 -13.81
C ILE A 467 -16.66 -14.57 -14.03
N ILE A 468 -15.96 -13.55 -14.56
CA ILE A 468 -14.51 -13.60 -14.78
C ILE A 468 -13.79 -13.79 -13.45
N GLN A 469 -14.23 -13.07 -12.41
CA GLN A 469 -13.64 -13.18 -11.08
C GLN A 469 -13.80 -14.58 -10.50
N VAL A 470 -15.00 -15.16 -10.59
CA VAL A 470 -15.27 -16.53 -10.12
C VAL A 470 -14.42 -17.54 -10.88
N VAL A 471 -14.34 -17.44 -12.21
CA VAL A 471 -13.51 -18.36 -13.02
C VAL A 471 -12.04 -18.28 -12.64
N LEU A 472 -11.50 -17.08 -12.39
CA LEU A 472 -10.12 -16.91 -11.94
C LEU A 472 -9.87 -17.49 -10.55
N ILE A 473 -10.80 -17.29 -9.62
CA ILE A 473 -10.72 -17.88 -8.28
C ILE A 473 -10.74 -19.42 -8.39
N LEU A 474 -11.65 -19.99 -9.17
CA LEU A 474 -11.73 -21.44 -9.40
C LEU A 474 -10.45 -21.98 -10.05
N GLY A 475 -9.90 -21.29 -11.04
CA GLY A 475 -8.61 -21.63 -11.64
C GLY A 475 -7.48 -21.60 -10.62
N GLY A 476 -7.47 -20.60 -9.72
CA GLY A 476 -6.53 -20.52 -8.60
C GLY A 476 -6.68 -21.68 -7.61
N VAL A 477 -7.91 -22.09 -7.28
CA VAL A 477 -8.18 -23.27 -6.44
C VAL A 477 -7.59 -24.52 -7.09
N VAL A 478 -7.87 -24.76 -8.38
CA VAL A 478 -7.34 -25.92 -9.12
C VAL A 478 -5.81 -25.90 -9.14
N ALA A 479 -5.18 -24.76 -9.44
CA ALA A 479 -3.74 -24.62 -9.43
C ALA A 479 -3.14 -24.92 -8.04
N SER A 480 -3.77 -24.42 -6.98
CA SER A 480 -3.34 -24.66 -5.60
C SER A 480 -3.42 -26.14 -5.24
N LEU A 481 -4.50 -26.83 -5.64
CA LEU A 481 -4.65 -28.28 -5.45
C LEU A 481 -3.57 -29.06 -6.19
N ILE A 482 -3.28 -28.73 -7.44
CA ILE A 482 -2.20 -29.38 -8.22
C ILE A 482 -0.85 -29.19 -7.53
N VAL A 483 -0.54 -27.97 -7.09
CA VAL A 483 0.72 -27.66 -6.39
C VAL A 483 0.85 -28.51 -5.11
N LEU A 484 -0.23 -28.64 -4.32
CA LEU A 484 -0.22 -29.47 -3.11
C LEU A 484 -0.04 -30.96 -3.39
N LEU A 485 -0.72 -31.49 -4.40
CA LEU A 485 -0.60 -32.89 -4.80
C LEU A 485 0.84 -33.19 -5.24
N ASN A 486 1.43 -32.31 -6.03
CA ASN A 486 2.82 -32.45 -6.49
C ASN A 486 3.82 -32.34 -5.31
N LEU A 487 3.58 -31.40 -4.39
CA LEU A 487 4.39 -31.26 -3.17
C LEU A 487 4.36 -32.52 -2.28
N ARG A 488 3.21 -33.18 -2.16
CA ARG A 488 3.09 -34.45 -1.42
C ARG A 488 3.77 -35.61 -2.12
N SER A 489 3.65 -35.70 -3.44
CA SER A 489 4.28 -36.77 -4.24
C SER A 489 5.80 -36.79 -4.05
N ILE A 490 6.45 -35.62 -4.10
CA ILE A 490 7.90 -35.49 -3.94
C ILE A 490 8.37 -35.87 -2.53
N LYS A 491 7.61 -35.49 -1.48
CA LYS A 491 7.96 -35.86 -0.10
C LYS A 491 7.90 -37.38 0.11
N LYS A 492 6.91 -38.04 -0.52
CA LYS A 492 6.78 -39.50 -0.51
C LYS A 492 7.93 -40.17 -1.28
N GLN A 493 8.36 -39.62 -2.42
CA GLN A 493 9.51 -40.14 -3.18
C GLN A 493 10.83 -40.03 -2.41
N LYS A 494 11.11 -38.90 -1.74
CA LYS A 494 12.29 -38.76 -0.88
C LYS A 494 12.31 -39.77 0.27
N GLN A 495 11.16 -39.98 0.93
CA GLN A 495 11.05 -40.99 2.00
C GLN A 495 11.31 -42.41 1.48
N ILE A 496 10.87 -42.73 0.26
CA ILE A 496 11.13 -44.02 -0.37
C ILE A 496 12.62 -44.16 -0.71
N GLN A 497 13.26 -43.12 -1.23
CA GLN A 497 14.71 -43.12 -1.54
C GLN A 497 15.62 -43.16 -0.29
N GLU A 498 15.16 -42.66 0.86
CA GLU A 498 15.91 -42.73 2.13
C GLU A 498 15.69 -44.07 2.86
N SER A 499 14.69 -44.86 2.44
CA SER A 499 14.37 -46.18 3.00
C SER A 499 14.94 -47.37 2.20
N VAL A 500 15.57 -47.07 1.06
CA VAL A 500 16.33 -48.00 0.21
C VAL A 500 17.81 -47.66 0.38
#